data_AF-A0AAD1DRS7-F1
#
_entry.id   AF-A0AAD1DRS7-F1
#
_cell.length_a   1.000
_cell.length_b   1.000
_cell.length_c   1.000
_cell.angle_alpha   90.00
_cell.angle_beta   90.00
_cell.angle_gamma   90.00
#
_symmetry.space_group_name_H-M   'P 1'
#
loop_
_entity.id
_entity.type
_entity.pdbx_description
1 polymer ?
#
loop_
_entity_poly.entity_id
_entity_poly.type
_entity_poly.pdbx_seq_one_letter_code
_entity_poly.pdbx_strand_id
1 'polypeptide(L)'
;MEDFTQLATIFAAYLTPTIAIIGSVLAIQNYRLAKRKRRDELFDRRYKFLLEFEKLWKTTGDPQKGATRMCLEWDDIAPFAQKAYYLFGEDIAEHLKSYEGKSFDQNFPWVPDQNLAKPFAKYLCFED
;
A
#
# COMPACT_ATOMS: atom_id res chain seq x y z
N MET A 1 -10.01 18.76 60.05
CA MET A 1 -9.92 17.46 59.35
C MET A 1 -11.01 17.35 58.27
N GLU A 2 -12.22 17.90 58.50
CA GLU A 2 -13.32 17.96 57.51
C GLU A 2 -13.04 18.82 56.26
N ASP A 3 -12.32 19.94 56.37
CA ASP A 3 -12.02 20.77 55.18
C ASP A 3 -11.12 20.05 54.16
N PHE A 4 -10.23 19.18 54.65
CA PHE A 4 -9.29 18.45 53.80
C PHE A 4 -10.00 17.33 53.02
N THR A 5 -10.99 16.69 53.63
CA THR A 5 -11.82 15.69 52.95
C THR A 5 -12.75 16.34 51.94
N GLN A 6 -13.35 17.50 52.23
CA GLN A 6 -14.15 18.25 51.26
C GLN A 6 -13.34 18.70 50.03
N LEU A 7 -12.14 19.25 50.24
CA LEU A 7 -11.23 19.60 49.14
C LEU A 7 -10.86 18.39 48.29
N ALA A 8 -10.49 17.27 48.92
CA ALA A 8 -10.18 16.03 48.21
C ALA A 8 -11.37 15.49 47.39
N THR A 9 -12.59 15.64 47.91
CA THR A 9 -13.82 15.21 47.22
C THR A 9 -14.11 16.09 45.99
N ILE A 10 -13.86 17.40 46.09
CA ILE A 10 -14.01 18.33 44.95
C ILE A 10 -12.99 18.00 43.86
N PHE A 11 -11.72 17.78 44.21
CA PHE A 11 -10.69 17.38 43.23
C PHE A 11 -11.01 16.03 42.58
N ALA A 12 -11.49 15.05 43.35
CA ALA A 12 -11.94 13.77 42.81
C ALA A 12 -13.11 13.92 41.83
N ALA A 13 -14.06 14.81 42.13
CA ALA A 13 -15.22 15.08 41.27
C ALA A 13 -14.82 15.74 39.94
N TYR A 14 -13.77 16.56 39.90
CA TYR A 14 -13.24 17.14 38.66
C TYR A 14 -12.33 16.20 37.86
N LEU A 15 -11.82 15.14 38.48
CA LEU A 15 -10.92 14.19 37.81
C LEU A 15 -11.63 13.44 36.69
N THR A 16 -12.84 12.95 36.94
CA THR A 16 -13.66 12.19 35.97
C THR A 16 -14.00 12.98 34.70
N PRO A 17 -14.56 14.21 34.76
CA PRO A 17 -14.83 15.00 33.56
C PRO A 17 -13.54 15.41 32.84
N THR A 18 -12.46 15.68 33.57
CA THR A 18 -11.16 16.02 32.96
C THR A 18 -10.61 14.84 32.15
N ILE A 19 -10.63 13.63 32.71
CA ILE A 19 -10.23 12.41 32.01
C ILE A 19 -11.15 12.15 30.80
N ALA A 20 -12.45 12.37 30.94
CA ALA A 20 -13.41 12.18 29.85
C ALA A 20 -13.12 13.14 28.67
N ILE A 21 -12.81 14.41 28.95
CA ILE A 21 -12.45 15.39 27.92
C ILE A 21 -11.14 14.99 27.23
N ILE A 22 -10.09 14.66 28.00
CA ILE A 22 -8.80 14.25 27.44
C ILE A 22 -8.95 12.97 26.60
N GLY A 23 -9.67 11.98 27.10
CA GLY A 23 -9.94 10.73 26.38
C GLY A 23 -10.69 10.95 25.07
N SER A 24 -11.68 11.85 25.08
CA SER A 24 -12.44 12.23 23.88
C SER A 24 -11.55 12.88 22.82
N VAL A 25 -10.66 13.78 23.23
CA VAL A 25 -9.69 14.43 22.32
C VAL A 25 -8.73 13.40 21.72
N LEU A 26 -8.19 12.49 22.54
CA LEU A 26 -7.31 11.43 22.07
C LEU A 26 -8.01 10.47 21.10
N ALA A 27 -9.27 10.11 21.36
CA ALA A 27 -10.05 9.27 20.47
C ALA A 27 -10.23 9.91 19.08
N ILE A 28 -10.55 11.21 19.04
CA ILE A 28 -10.70 11.96 17.78
C ILE A 28 -9.38 12.01 17.01
N GLN A 29 -8.27 12.29 17.70
CA GLN A 29 -6.95 12.33 17.06
C GLN A 29 -6.54 10.96 16.53
N ASN A 30 -6.72 9.89 17.32
CA ASN A 30 -6.43 8.52 16.91
C ASN A 30 -7.28 8.09 15.71
N TYR A 31 -8.56 8.48 15.66
CA TYR A 31 -9.41 8.18 14.51
C TYR A 31 -8.88 8.83 13.23
N ARG A 32 -8.48 10.11 13.29
CA ARG A 32 -7.88 10.82 12.14
C ARG A 32 -6.56 10.19 11.72
N LEU A 33 -5.72 9.81 12.67
CA LEU A 33 -4.43 9.17 12.43
C LEU A 33 -4.61 7.77 11.81
N ALA A 34 -5.55 6.98 12.32
CA ALA A 34 -5.88 5.66 11.78
C ALA A 34 -6.40 5.75 10.34
N LYS A 35 -7.23 6.76 10.02
CA LYS A 35 -7.69 7.00 8.65
C LYS A 35 -6.53 7.32 7.70
N ARG A 36 -5.58 8.16 8.11
CA ARG A 36 -4.38 8.46 7.32
C ARG A 36 -3.51 7.21 7.14
N LYS A 37 -3.18 6.54 8.23
CA LYS A 37 -2.38 5.31 8.24
C LYS A 37 -2.95 4.23 7.31
N ARG A 38 -4.27 4.03 7.29
CA ARG A 38 -4.90 3.07 6.36
C ARG A 38 -4.70 3.42 4.89
N ARG A 39 -4.70 4.71 4.54
CA ARG A 39 -4.43 5.15 3.17
C ARG A 39 -2.98 4.92 2.80
N ASP A 40 -2.06 5.27 3.69
CA ASP A 40 -0.62 5.08 3.49
C ASP A 40 -0.29 3.58 3.38
N GLU A 41 -0.87 2.73 4.23
CA GLU A 41 -0.71 1.27 4.16
C GLU A 41 -1.25 0.68 2.85
N LEU A 42 -2.37 1.20 2.33
CA LEU A 42 -2.91 0.76 1.04
C LEU A 42 -1.98 1.17 -0.11
N PHE A 43 -1.47 2.41 -0.07
CA PHE A 43 -0.49 2.90 -1.04
C PHE A 43 0.78 2.05 -1.01
N ASP A 44 1.37 1.83 0.17
CA ASP A 44 2.58 1.03 0.33
C ASP A 44 2.41 -0.39 -0.20
N ARG A 45 1.26 -1.02 0.05
CA ARG A 45 0.95 -2.36 -0.49
C ARG A 45 0.89 -2.36 -2.01
N ARG A 46 0.25 -1.36 -2.60
CA ARG A 46 0.12 -1.21 -4.06
C ARG A 46 1.47 -0.90 -4.71
N TYR A 47 2.24 -0.01 -4.13
CA TYR A 47 3.56 0.37 -4.61
C TYR A 47 4.54 -0.81 -4.52
N LYS A 48 4.53 -1.53 -3.38
CA LYS A 48 5.32 -2.76 -3.21
C LYS A 48 4.95 -3.83 -4.24
N PHE A 49 3.66 -3.99 -4.54
CA PHE A 49 3.22 -4.92 -5.58
C PHE A 49 3.79 -4.57 -6.95
N LEU A 50 3.74 -3.29 -7.35
CA LEU A 50 4.31 -2.83 -8.63
C LEU A 50 5.81 -3.13 -8.70
N LEU A 51 6.57 -2.82 -7.64
CA LEU A 51 8.01 -3.10 -7.57
C LEU A 51 8.32 -4.60 -7.63
N GLU A 52 7.53 -5.44 -6.96
CA GLU A 52 7.68 -6.90 -7.01
C GLU A 52 7.47 -7.44 -8.43
N PHE A 53 6.42 -6.97 -9.12
CA PHE A 53 6.14 -7.38 -10.49
C PHE A 53 7.18 -6.84 -11.48
N GLU A 54 7.60 -5.58 -11.34
CA GLU A 54 8.66 -4.99 -12.17
C GLU A 54 9.98 -5.75 -12.01
N LYS A 55 10.31 -6.18 -10.79
CA LYS A 55 11.49 -7.01 -10.54
C LYS A 55 11.38 -8.35 -11.27
N LEU A 56 10.23 -9.02 -11.20
CA LEU A 56 9.98 -10.26 -11.95
C LEU A 56 10.10 -10.02 -13.46
N TRP A 57 9.47 -8.96 -13.97
CA TRP A 57 9.50 -8.57 -15.37
C TRP A 57 10.93 -8.41 -15.91
N LYS A 58 11.78 -7.71 -15.15
CA LYS A 58 13.19 -7.50 -15.49
C LYS A 58 14.06 -8.77 -15.47
N THR A 59 13.58 -9.88 -14.87
CA THR A 59 14.28 -11.17 -14.97
C THR A 59 14.12 -11.85 -16.34
N THR A 60 13.20 -11.34 -17.16
CA THR A 60 12.92 -11.88 -18.50
C THR A 60 13.76 -11.18 -19.57
N GLY A 61 13.99 -11.84 -20.70
CA GLY A 61 14.73 -11.28 -21.84
C GLY A 61 15.81 -12.21 -22.38
N ASP A 62 16.87 -11.62 -22.92
CA ASP A 62 17.98 -12.35 -23.55
C ASP A 62 18.92 -12.97 -22.49
N PRO A 63 19.14 -14.30 -22.50
CA PRO A 63 20.08 -14.94 -21.60
C PRO A 63 21.50 -14.37 -21.67
N GLN A 64 21.93 -13.88 -22.85
CA GLN A 64 23.26 -13.28 -23.02
C GLN A 64 23.43 -11.97 -22.27
N LYS A 65 22.32 -11.30 -21.97
CA LYS A 65 22.25 -10.06 -21.21
C LYS A 65 21.87 -10.27 -19.73
N GLY A 66 21.91 -11.53 -19.27
CA GLY A 66 21.72 -11.90 -17.86
C GLY A 66 20.26 -12.19 -17.47
N ALA A 67 19.36 -12.40 -18.43
CA ALA A 67 18.00 -12.87 -18.13
C ALA A 67 18.04 -14.28 -17.53
N THR A 68 17.21 -14.55 -16.52
CA THR A 68 17.03 -15.90 -15.98
C THR A 68 16.03 -16.71 -16.80
N ARG A 69 15.14 -16.03 -17.53
CA ARG A 69 14.10 -16.65 -18.35
C ARG A 69 13.88 -15.86 -19.64
N MET A 70 13.35 -16.52 -20.67
CA MET A 70 13.11 -15.87 -21.97
C MET A 70 11.89 -14.95 -21.96
N CYS A 71 10.79 -15.37 -21.33
CA CYS A 71 9.53 -14.62 -21.24
C CYS A 71 8.80 -14.94 -19.93
N LEU A 72 7.68 -14.26 -19.67
CA LEU A 72 6.79 -14.60 -18.56
C LEU A 72 5.80 -15.68 -18.97
N GLU A 73 5.70 -16.73 -18.16
CA GLU A 73 4.72 -17.81 -18.32
C GLU A 73 3.47 -17.54 -17.46
N TRP A 74 2.36 -18.19 -17.79
CA TRP A 74 1.13 -18.05 -17.03
C TRP A 74 1.30 -18.37 -15.54
N ASP A 75 2.08 -19.40 -15.21
CA ASP A 75 2.33 -19.81 -13.82
C ASP A 75 3.03 -18.71 -12.99
N ASP A 76 3.83 -17.86 -13.65
CA ASP A 76 4.45 -16.69 -13.01
C ASP A 76 3.46 -15.53 -12.84
N ILE A 77 2.56 -15.35 -13.81
CA ILE A 77 1.64 -14.21 -13.86
C ILE A 77 0.41 -14.46 -13.00
N ALA A 78 -0.13 -15.68 -12.99
CA ALA A 78 -1.33 -16.08 -12.27
C ALA A 78 -1.39 -15.58 -10.81
N PRO A 79 -0.36 -15.78 -9.97
CA PRO A 79 -0.38 -15.28 -8.59
C PRO A 79 -0.41 -13.74 -8.52
N PHE A 80 0.25 -13.06 -9.44
CA PHE A 80 0.23 -11.59 -9.51
C PHE A 80 -1.10 -11.05 -10.02
N ALA A 81 -1.68 -11.68 -11.05
CA ALA A 81 -3.00 -11.32 -11.58
C ALA A 81 -4.10 -11.51 -10.52
N GLN A 82 -4.06 -12.59 -9.75
CA GLN A 82 -4.99 -12.82 -8.66
C GLN A 82 -4.83 -11.76 -7.55
N LYS A 83 -3.59 -11.48 -7.14
CA LYS A 83 -3.31 -10.44 -6.13
C LYS A 83 -3.71 -9.04 -6.63
N ALA A 84 -3.51 -8.76 -7.91
CA ALA A 84 -3.91 -7.50 -8.54
C ALA A 84 -5.43 -7.30 -8.56
N TYR A 85 -6.18 -8.36 -8.85
CA TYR A 85 -7.65 -8.34 -8.83
C TYR A 85 -8.19 -7.81 -7.50
N TYR A 86 -7.60 -8.23 -6.37
CA TYR A 86 -8.02 -7.77 -5.05
C TYR A 86 -7.48 -6.38 -4.65
N LEU A 87 -6.29 -5.99 -5.12
CA LEU A 87 -5.64 -4.73 -4.72
C LEU A 87 -6.04 -3.52 -5.56
N PHE A 88 -6.35 -3.75 -6.84
CA PHE A 88 -6.57 -2.72 -7.85
C PHE A 88 -7.88 -2.91 -8.60
N GLY A 89 -8.24 -4.16 -8.89
CA GLY A 89 -9.43 -4.52 -9.66
C GLY A 89 -9.09 -5.34 -10.90
N GLU A 90 -10.12 -5.59 -11.70
CA GLU A 90 -10.02 -6.43 -12.91
C GLU A 90 -9.12 -5.82 -13.99
N ASP A 91 -9.10 -4.50 -14.13
CA ASP A 91 -8.32 -3.78 -15.14
C ASP A 91 -6.82 -4.05 -15.05
N ILE A 92 -6.25 -3.99 -13.84
CA ILE A 92 -4.83 -4.30 -13.62
C ILE A 92 -4.59 -5.81 -13.76
N ALA A 93 -5.52 -6.64 -13.31
CA ALA A 93 -5.38 -8.09 -13.44
C ALA A 93 -5.31 -8.52 -14.92
N GLU A 94 -6.17 -7.96 -15.77
CA GLU A 94 -6.15 -8.15 -17.23
C GLU A 94 -4.88 -7.57 -17.86
N HIS A 95 -4.46 -6.39 -17.43
CA HIS A 95 -3.21 -5.80 -17.91
C HIS A 95 -2.02 -6.74 -17.65
N LEU A 96 -1.92 -7.33 -16.45
CA LEU A 96 -0.86 -8.29 -16.13
C LEU A 96 -0.97 -9.58 -16.94
N LYS A 97 -2.19 -10.10 -17.16
CA LYS A 97 -2.41 -11.25 -18.06
C LYS A 97 -1.85 -10.98 -19.46
N SER A 98 -1.96 -9.75 -19.95
CA SER A 98 -1.45 -9.37 -21.26
C SER A 98 0.09 -9.46 -21.39
N TYR A 99 0.82 -9.66 -20.28
CA TYR A 99 2.27 -9.86 -20.29
C TYR A 99 2.69 -11.31 -20.51
N GLU A 100 1.73 -12.25 -20.60
CA GLU A 100 2.03 -13.64 -20.95
C GLU A 100 2.76 -13.72 -22.30
N GLY A 101 3.86 -14.46 -22.32
CA GLY A 101 4.72 -14.62 -23.49
C GLY A 101 5.52 -13.38 -23.88
N LYS A 102 5.37 -12.25 -23.17
CA LYS A 102 6.20 -11.06 -23.39
C LYS A 102 7.48 -11.15 -22.58
N SER A 103 8.49 -10.38 -23.00
CA SER A 103 9.76 -10.24 -22.30
C SER A 103 10.20 -8.79 -22.22
N PHE A 104 11.00 -8.49 -21.20
CA PHE A 104 11.54 -7.16 -20.99
C PHE A 104 12.59 -6.83 -22.06
N ASP A 105 12.47 -5.64 -22.67
CA ASP A 105 13.48 -5.15 -23.59
C ASP A 105 14.73 -4.69 -22.82
N GLN A 106 15.73 -5.55 -22.81
CA GLN A 106 17.02 -5.32 -22.16
C GLN A 106 17.96 -4.39 -22.95
N ASN A 107 17.51 -3.76 -24.04
CA ASN A 107 18.30 -2.73 -24.71
C ASN A 107 18.48 -1.47 -23.85
N PHE A 108 17.48 -1.15 -23.01
CA PHE A 108 17.51 0.02 -22.13
C PHE A 108 17.10 -0.34 -20.69
N PRO A 109 17.91 -1.11 -19.95
CA PRO A 109 17.55 -1.66 -18.64
C PRO A 109 17.35 -0.61 -17.55
N TRP A 110 17.89 0.60 -17.73
CA TRP A 110 17.73 1.74 -16.81
C TRP A 110 16.44 2.53 -17.05
N VAL A 111 15.73 2.29 -18.14
CA VAL A 111 14.48 2.98 -18.45
C VAL A 111 13.33 2.17 -17.84
N PRO A 112 12.56 2.76 -16.89
CA PRO A 112 11.38 2.09 -16.35
C PRO A 112 10.35 1.90 -17.46
N ASP A 113 9.73 0.71 -17.50
CA ASP A 113 8.71 0.39 -18.48
C ASP A 113 7.46 1.23 -18.18
N GLN A 114 7.35 2.35 -18.90
CA GLN A 114 6.22 3.27 -18.73
C GLN A 114 4.90 2.61 -19.11
N ASN A 115 4.90 1.62 -20.01
CA ASN A 115 3.67 0.91 -20.38
C ASN A 115 3.19 0.00 -19.26
N LEU A 116 4.13 -0.58 -18.49
CA LEU A 116 3.82 -1.36 -17.30
C LEU A 116 3.23 -0.49 -16.19
N ALA A 117 3.85 0.65 -15.90
CA ALA A 117 3.47 1.50 -14.77
C ALA A 117 2.23 2.38 -15.04
N LYS A 118 1.94 2.71 -16.30
CA LYS A 118 0.89 3.67 -16.68
C LYS A 118 -0.51 3.32 -16.14
N PRO A 119 -0.99 2.06 -16.19
CA PRO A 119 -2.30 1.71 -15.62
C PRO A 119 -2.36 1.87 -14.10
N PHE A 120 -1.22 1.70 -13.40
CA PHE A 120 -1.14 1.82 -11.95
C PHE A 120 -1.22 3.25 -11.44
N ALA A 121 -0.97 4.25 -12.29
CA ALA A 121 -0.98 5.67 -11.91
C ALA A 121 -2.30 6.07 -11.23
N LYS A 122 -3.44 5.60 -11.76
CA LYS A 122 -4.78 5.82 -11.18
C LYS A 122 -4.89 5.37 -9.72
N TYR A 123 -4.12 4.34 -9.33
CA TYR A 123 -4.21 3.70 -8.01
C TYR A 123 -3.10 4.13 -7.05
N LEU A 124 -2.08 4.80 -7.57
CA LEU A 124 -0.90 5.29 -6.84
C LEU A 124 -0.91 6.82 -6.69
N CYS A 125 -1.69 7.56 -7.47
CA CYS A 125 -1.94 8.97 -7.21
C CYS A 125 -2.91 9.10 -6.03
N PHE A 126 -2.48 9.81 -4.99
CA PHE A 126 -3.42 10.32 -3.98
C PHE A 126 -4.25 11.40 -4.68
N GLU A 127 -5.48 11.10 -5.08
CA GLU A 127 -6.46 12.18 -5.30
C GLU A 127 -6.68 12.89 -3.96
N ASP A 128 -6.63 14.22 -4.00
CA ASP A 128 -6.80 15.14 -2.86
C ASP A 128 -8.15 14.97 -2.14
#